data_AF-A0A351IZS3-F1
#
_entry.id   AF-A0A351IZS3-F1
#
_cell.length_a   1.000
_cell.length_b   1.000
_cell.length_c   1.000
_cell.angle_alpha   90.00
_cell.angle_beta   90.00
_cell.angle_gamma   90.00
#
_symmetry.space_group_name_H-M   'P 1'
#
loop_
_entity.id
_entity.type
_entity.pdbx_description
1 polymer ?
#
loop_
_entity_poly.entity_id
_entity_poly.type
_entity_poly.pdbx_seq_one_letter_code
_entity_poly.pdbx_strand_id
1 'polypeptide(L)'
;MAIITRACVKQGRCDLSCQRELEDMLTRHGLSTQTDLSEEVIFQAVLSDKKRKQDGITLILPRKIGLCEGVKVSLEEAKEYLHLGL
;
A
#
# COMPACT_ATOMS: atom_id res chain seq x y z
N MET A 1 4.99 -1.81 -2.57
CA MET A 1 4.00 -2.91 -2.47
C MET A 1 3.84 -3.43 -1.04
N ALA A 2 4.94 -3.63 -0.29
CA ALA A 2 4.87 -4.12 1.09
C ALA A 2 3.98 -3.25 2.00
N ILE A 3 4.16 -1.93 1.99
CA ILE A 3 3.33 -0.96 2.76
C ILE A 3 1.82 -1.18 2.53
N ILE A 4 1.35 -1.05 1.29
CA ILE A 4 -0.08 -1.21 0.96
C ILE A 4 -0.60 -2.60 1.31
N THR A 5 0.21 -3.64 1.18
CA THR A 5 -0.19 -5.01 1.50
C THR A 5 -0.38 -5.19 3.00
N ARG A 6 0.55 -4.68 3.83
CA ARG A 6 0.39 -4.66 5.29
C ARG A 6 -0.85 -3.91 5.72
N ALA A 7 -1.09 -2.74 5.14
CA ALA A 7 -2.28 -1.95 5.42
C ALA A 7 -3.56 -2.73 5.09
N CYS A 8 -3.61 -3.40 3.94
CA CYS A 8 -4.75 -4.23 3.56
C CYS A 8 -4.95 -5.42 4.50
N VAL A 9 -3.88 -6.05 4.99
CA VAL A 9 -3.98 -7.12 6.01
C VAL A 9 -4.49 -6.58 7.34
N LYS A 10 -3.94 -5.44 7.82
CA LYS A 10 -4.40 -4.80 9.07
C LYS A 10 -5.86 -4.37 9.00
N GLN A 11 -6.37 -4.01 7.81
CA GLN A 11 -7.78 -3.69 7.58
C GLN A 11 -8.66 -4.92 7.26
N GLY A 12 -8.13 -6.14 7.30
CA GLY A 12 -8.89 -7.37 6.99
C GLY A 12 -9.33 -7.49 5.52
N ARG A 13 -8.70 -6.74 4.61
CA ARG A 13 -9.00 -6.72 3.17
C ARG A 13 -8.21 -7.75 2.37
N CYS A 14 -7.17 -8.33 2.98
CA CYS A 14 -6.24 -9.29 2.41
C CYS A 14 -5.75 -10.24 3.51
N ASP A 15 -5.45 -11.50 3.16
CA ASP A 15 -4.99 -12.49 4.13
C ASP A 15 -3.51 -12.30 4.53
N LEU A 16 -3.16 -12.69 5.76
CA LEU A 16 -1.78 -12.62 6.25
C LEU A 16 -0.79 -13.42 5.40
N SER A 17 -1.24 -14.51 4.77
CA SER A 17 -0.43 -15.28 3.81
C SER A 17 0.03 -14.43 2.64
N CYS A 18 -0.83 -13.53 2.13
CA CYS A 18 -0.48 -12.64 1.03
C CYS A 18 0.65 -11.67 1.40
N GLN A 19 0.67 -11.15 2.64
CA GLN A 19 1.79 -10.34 3.11
C GLN A 19 3.07 -11.16 3.15
N ARG A 20 3.03 -12.34 3.78
CA ARG A 20 4.22 -13.21 3.95
C ARG A 20 4.81 -13.62 2.61
N GLU A 21 3.98 -14.12 1.69
CA GLU A 21 4.42 -14.54 0.36
C GLU A 21 5.01 -13.39 -0.45
N LEU A 22 4.42 -12.19 -0.36
CA LEU A 22 4.94 -11.00 -1.03
C LEU A 22 6.30 -10.59 -0.46
N GLU A 23 6.42 -10.49 0.87
CA GLU A 23 7.66 -10.08 1.54
C GLU A 23 8.79 -11.10 1.30
N ASP A 24 8.48 -12.40 1.38
CA ASP A 24 9.41 -13.47 1.03
C ASP A 24 9.92 -13.33 -0.41
N MET A 25 9.04 -13.05 -1.36
CA MET A 25 9.43 -12.85 -2.76
C MET A 25 10.36 -11.64 -2.89
N LEU A 26 9.99 -10.50 -2.30
CA LEU A 26 10.84 -9.30 -2.32
C LEU A 26 12.23 -9.59 -1.76
N THR A 27 12.32 -10.27 -0.60
CA THR A 27 13.59 -10.63 0.03
C THR A 27 14.41 -11.58 -0.84
N ARG A 28 13.79 -12.61 -1.45
CA ARG A 28 14.49 -13.54 -2.37
C ARG A 28 15.13 -12.84 -3.56
N HIS A 29 14.54 -11.72 -4.00
CA HIS A 29 15.07 -10.91 -5.10
C HIS A 29 15.95 -9.73 -4.62
N GLY A 30 16.32 -9.68 -3.34
CA GLY A 30 17.17 -8.62 -2.80
C GLY A 30 16.50 -7.25 -2.73
N LEU A 31 15.16 -7.19 -2.74
CA LEU A 31 14.39 -5.96 -2.62
C LEU A 31 14.03 -5.68 -1.16
N SER A 32 14.15 -4.42 -0.75
CA SER A 32 13.77 -4.00 0.60
C SER A 32 12.26 -4.09 0.81
N THR A 33 11.86 -4.56 1.98
CA THR A 33 10.47 -4.51 2.47
C THR A 33 10.22 -3.29 3.34
N GLN A 34 11.26 -2.63 3.85
CA GLN A 34 11.18 -1.49 4.76
C GLN A 34 11.76 -0.22 4.13
N THR A 35 11.48 0.92 4.75
CA THR A 35 11.98 2.24 4.32
C THR A 35 12.23 3.11 5.54
N ASP A 36 13.27 3.95 5.48
CA ASP A 36 13.57 4.95 6.50
C ASP A 36 12.91 6.32 6.20
N LEU A 37 12.17 6.41 5.08
CA LEU A 37 11.40 7.60 4.74
C LEU A 37 10.24 7.80 5.70
N SER A 38 10.03 9.04 6.15
CA SER A 38 8.92 9.38 7.03
C SER A 38 7.57 9.27 6.30
N GLU A 39 6.50 9.09 7.08
CA GLU A 39 5.12 9.06 6.58
C GLU A 39 4.81 10.33 5.78
N GLU A 40 5.24 11.50 6.25
CA GLU A 40 4.99 12.79 5.60
C GLU A 40 5.65 12.86 4.23
N VAL A 41 6.91 12.42 4.11
CA VAL A 41 7.65 12.44 2.83
C VAL A 41 6.95 11.56 1.81
N ILE A 42 6.54 10.36 2.21
CA ILE A 42 5.82 9.44 1.32
C ILE A 42 4.45 10.01 0.95
N PHE A 43 3.72 10.59 1.91
CA PHE A 43 2.41 11.18 1.66
C PHE A 43 2.49 12.37 0.69
N GLN A 44 3.52 13.23 0.78
CA GLN A 44 3.74 14.29 -0.20
C GLN A 44 3.91 13.75 -1.63
N ALA A 45 4.59 12.61 -1.79
CA ALA A 45 4.71 11.95 -3.08
C ALA A 45 3.35 11.42 -3.59
N VAL A 46 2.51 10.89 -2.69
CA VAL A 46 1.13 10.47 -3.02
C VAL A 46 0.29 11.63 -3.57
N LEU A 47 0.45 12.85 -3.03
CA LEU A 47 -0.30 14.03 -3.50
C LEU A 47 0.02 14.43 -4.95
N SER A 48 1.17 14.01 -5.47
CA SER A 48 1.66 14.29 -6.82
C SER A 48 1.39 13.14 -7.81
N ASP A 49 0.75 12.05 -7.37
CA ASP A 49 0.44 10.90 -8.22
C ASP A 49 -0.62 11.26 -9.29
N LYS A 50 -0.36 10.89 -10.55
CA LYS A 50 -1.27 11.17 -11.69
C LYS A 50 -2.61 10.41 -11.62
N LYS A 51 -2.74 9.39 -10.76
CA LYS A 51 -4.00 8.70 -10.45
C LYS A 51 -4.94 9.55 -9.58
N ARG A 52 -4.45 10.67 -9.05
CA ARG A 52 -5.27 11.64 -8.33
C ARG A 52 -6.26 12.31 -9.27
N LYS A 53 -7.51 12.40 -8.83
CA LYS A 53 -8.58 13.23 -9.40
C LYS A 53 -8.98 14.30 -8.38
N GLN A 54 -9.87 15.22 -8.74
CA GLN A 54 -10.21 16.38 -7.91
C GLN A 54 -10.60 16.01 -6.47
N ASP A 55 -11.18 14.85 -6.24
CA ASP A 55 -11.79 14.40 -4.98
C ASP A 55 -11.12 13.17 -4.33
N GLY A 56 -9.96 12.72 -4.82
CA GLY A 56 -9.29 11.56 -4.22
C GLY A 56 -8.25 10.90 -5.11
N ILE A 57 -7.82 9.70 -4.73
CA ILE A 57 -6.84 8.89 -5.46
C ILE A 57 -7.33 7.46 -5.61
N THR A 58 -7.07 6.84 -6.76
CA THR A 58 -7.27 5.40 -6.91
C THR A 58 -6.04 4.64 -6.43
N LEU A 59 -6.19 3.86 -5.36
CA LEU A 59 -5.17 2.93 -4.88
C LEU A 59 -5.42 1.53 -5.44
N ILE A 60 -4.34 0.82 -5.74
CA ILE A 60 -4.41 -0.60 -6.10
C ILE A 60 -4.20 -1.41 -4.82
N LEU A 61 -5.27 -2.08 -4.37
CA LEU A 61 -5.31 -2.79 -3.10
C LEU A 61 -5.32 -4.31 -3.35
N PRO A 62 -4.35 -5.07 -2.82
CA PRO A 62 -4.35 -6.52 -2.93
C PRO A 62 -5.50 -7.14 -2.14
N ARG A 63 -6.09 -8.20 -2.68
CA ARG A 63 -7.08 -9.07 -2.01
C ARG A 63 -6.49 -10.44 -1.66
N LYS A 64 -5.64 -10.95 -2.55
CA LYS A 64 -4.80 -12.13 -2.41
C LYS A 64 -3.71 -12.11 -3.48
N ILE A 65 -2.73 -13.01 -3.41
CA ILE A 65 -1.74 -13.15 -4.47
C ILE A 65 -2.45 -13.41 -5.82
N GLY A 66 -2.06 -12.63 -6.84
CA GLY A 66 -2.66 -12.67 -8.17
C GLY A 66 -4.00 -11.93 -8.32
N LEU A 67 -4.53 -11.28 -7.27
CA LEU A 67 -5.77 -10.51 -7.36
C LEU A 67 -5.68 -9.17 -6.62
N CYS A 68 -5.84 -8.08 -7.37
CA CYS A 68 -5.92 -6.72 -6.86
C CYS A 68 -7.18 -6.01 -7.37
N GLU A 69 -7.56 -4.95 -6.66
CA GLU A 69 -8.69 -4.10 -7.01
C GLU A 69 -8.26 -2.63 -6.99
N GLY A 70 -8.74 -1.86 -7.98
CA GLY A 70 -8.60 -0.40 -7.97
C GLY A 70 -9.71 0.21 -7.13
N VAL A 71 -9.36 0.85 -6.02
CA VAL A 71 -10.32 1.46 -5.09
C VAL A 71 -10.06 2.96 -5.02
N LYS A 72 -11.09 3.75 -5.32
CA LYS A 72 -11.06 5.20 -5.14
C LYS A 72 -11.21 5.50 -3.65
N VAL A 73 -10.28 6.27 -3.10
CA VAL A 73 -10.23 6.66 -1.69
C VAL A 73 -9.99 8.17 -1.57
N SER A 74 -10.41 8.75 -0.45
CA SER A 74 -10.05 10.12 -0.08
C SER A 74 -8.54 10.24 0.21
N LEU A 75 -8.05 11.47 0.35
CA LEU A 75 -6.64 11.67 0.72
C LEU A 75 -6.38 11.28 2.17
N GLU A 76 -7.36 11.46 3.04
CA GLU A 76 -7.35 11.04 4.44
C GLU A 76 -7.29 9.51 4.54
N GLU A 77 -8.11 8.81 3.76
CA GLU A 77 -8.06 7.35 3.67
C GLU A 77 -6.71 6.87 3.11
N ALA A 78 -6.18 7.54 2.08
CA ALA A 78 -4.86 7.21 1.53
C ALA A 78 -3.74 7.40 2.58
N LYS A 79 -3.85 8.41 3.44
CA LYS A 79 -2.93 8.62 4.57
C LYS A 79 -3.06 7.50 5.59
N GLU A 80 -4.27 7.07 5.90
CA GLU A 80 -4.52 5.93 6.81
C GLU A 80 -3.91 4.64 6.27
N TYR A 81 -4.03 4.36 4.97
CA TYR A 81 -3.35 3.21 4.35
C TYR A 81 -1.82 3.28 4.49
N LEU A 82 -1.25 4.48 4.41
CA LEU A 82 0.18 4.66 4.60
C LEU A 82 0.58 4.43 6.06
N HIS A 83 -0.15 5.03 7.00
CA HIS A 83 0.06 4.88 8.44
C HIS A 83 0.00 3.42 8.89
N LEU A 84 -1.02 2.67 8.42
CA LEU A 84 -1.15 1.25 8.71
C LEU A 84 -0.10 0.40 8.00
N GLY A 85 0.45 0.85 6.88
CA GLY A 85 1.36 0.05 6.06
C GLY A 85 2.84 0.18 6.42
N LEU A 86 3.23 1.33 6.98
CA LEU A 86 4.53 1.53 7.60
C LEU A 86 4.66 0.70 8.88
#